data_AF-A0A9W8XGQ7-F1
#
_entry.id   AF-A0A9W8XGQ7-F1
#
_cell.length_a   1.000
_cell.length_b   1.000
_cell.length_c   1.000
_cell.angle_alpha   90.00
_cell.angle_beta   90.00
_cell.angle_gamma   90.00
#
_symmetry.space_group_name_H-M   'P 1'
#
loop_
_entity.id
_entity.type
_entity.pdbx_description
1 polymer ?
#
loop_
_entity_poly.entity_id
_entity_poly.type
_entity_poly.pdbx_seq_one_letter_code
_entity_poly.pdbx_strand_id
1 'polypeptide(L)'
;MKNIFAPILLLAGLTAANFDLYQVDENNSWDGSGVSGQWMIFEAEPDCDQALGKRDSFRVLAQDDVSDGSGVVCEPVNQCYYYGNPSEINRIEMNFNNDDPAKFHWTIYKDRNFDMIGLDGNVYGTCIVFPGDDFQCSEGTWSNGGKRMFRCLTPLTTQDIIAGNGGGMVGR
;
A
#
# COMPACT_ATOMS: atom_id res chain seq x y z
N MET A 1 53.04 -21.84 15.05
CA MET A 1 51.63 -22.13 14.71
C MET A 1 50.90 -20.79 14.62
N LYS A 2 50.54 -20.33 13.41
CA LYS A 2 49.84 -19.06 13.19
C LYS A 2 48.34 -19.34 13.16
N ASN A 3 47.63 -18.94 14.21
CA ASN A 3 46.17 -18.96 14.22
C ASN A 3 45.68 -17.76 13.41
N ILE A 4 45.16 -18.02 12.21
CA ILE A 4 44.47 -17.03 11.40
C ILE A 4 43.03 -16.99 11.91
N PHE A 5 42.69 -15.93 12.65
CA PHE A 5 41.29 -15.59 12.90
C PHE A 5 40.74 -14.94 11.62
N ALA A 6 39.91 -15.68 10.88
CA ALA A 6 39.10 -15.11 9.81
C ALA A 6 37.87 -14.43 10.45
N PRO A 7 37.63 -13.14 10.20
CA PRO A 7 36.38 -12.51 10.64
C PRO A 7 35.23 -13.08 9.80
N ILE A 8 34.25 -13.67 10.48
CA ILE A 8 32.95 -14.00 9.89
C ILE A 8 32.24 -12.65 9.68
N LEU A 9 32.21 -12.16 8.44
CA LEU A 9 31.28 -11.10 8.06
C LEU A 9 29.86 -11.69 8.14
N LEU A 10 29.11 -11.34 9.18
CA LEU A 10 27.66 -11.49 9.17
C LEU A 10 27.11 -10.56 8.09
N LEU A 11 26.68 -11.10 6.95
CA LEU A 11 25.70 -10.43 6.10
C LEU A 11 24.37 -10.44 6.87
N ALA A 12 24.18 -9.50 7.78
CA ALA A 12 22.83 -9.13 8.19
C ALA A 12 22.15 -8.53 6.95
N GLY A 13 21.43 -9.36 6.21
CA GLY A 13 20.53 -8.86 5.17
C GLY A 13 19.60 -7.87 5.85
N LEU A 14 19.71 -6.59 5.48
CA LEU A 14 18.69 -5.60 5.79
C LEU A 14 17.42 -6.12 5.11
N THR A 15 16.57 -6.79 5.87
CA THR A 15 15.23 -7.14 5.40
C THR A 15 14.53 -5.81 5.16
N ALA A 16 14.45 -5.38 3.91
CA ALA A 16 13.60 -4.26 3.56
C ALA A 16 12.18 -4.65 3.99
N ALA A 17 11.51 -3.78 4.76
CA ALA A 17 10.09 -3.95 4.98
C ALA A 17 9.38 -3.77 3.63
N ASN A 18 8.16 -4.27 3.54
CA ASN A 18 7.35 -4.08 2.37
C ASN A 18 5.88 -3.94 2.72
N PHE A 19 5.15 -3.34 1.80
CA PHE A 19 3.70 -3.44 1.78
C PHE A 19 3.22 -3.65 0.34
N ASP A 20 2.16 -4.41 0.20
CA ASP A 20 1.41 -4.59 -1.02
C ASP A 20 0.29 -3.57 -1.05
N LEU A 21 0.19 -2.84 -2.15
CA LEU A 21 -0.84 -1.85 -2.40
C LEU A 21 -1.96 -2.47 -3.22
N TYR A 22 -3.17 -2.46 -2.67
CA TYR A 22 -4.38 -3.01 -3.27
C TYR A 22 -5.37 -1.92 -3.63
N GLN A 23 -5.98 -2.02 -4.81
CA GLN A 23 -7.23 -1.32 -5.09
C GLN A 23 -8.38 -2.20 -4.57
N VAL A 24 -9.30 -1.62 -3.82
CA VAL A 24 -10.36 -2.34 -3.11
C VAL A 24 -11.71 -1.72 -3.40
N ASP A 25 -12.69 -2.58 -3.65
CA ASP A 25 -14.11 -2.23 -3.69
C ASP A 25 -14.84 -2.99 -2.57
N GLU A 26 -15.64 -2.26 -1.81
CA GLU A 26 -16.54 -2.77 -0.77
C GLU A 26 -17.98 -2.75 -1.30
N ASN A 27 -18.72 -3.84 -1.09
CA ASN A 27 -20.09 -3.99 -1.59
C ASN A 27 -21.00 -4.65 -0.55
N ASN A 28 -22.23 -4.15 -0.44
CA ASN A 28 -23.31 -4.68 0.37
C ASN A 28 -24.37 -5.31 -0.52
N SER A 29 -24.49 -6.63 -0.45
CA SER A 29 -25.43 -7.41 -1.27
C SER A 29 -26.91 -7.20 -0.92
N TRP A 30 -27.22 -6.57 0.23
CA TRP A 30 -28.61 -6.32 0.65
C TRP A 30 -29.27 -5.17 -0.11
N ASP A 31 -28.55 -4.06 -0.26
CA ASP A 31 -29.07 -2.82 -0.87
C ASP A 31 -28.25 -2.33 -2.07
N GLY A 32 -27.16 -3.03 -2.41
CA GLY A 32 -26.24 -2.64 -3.46
C GLY A 32 -25.40 -1.41 -3.12
N SER A 33 -25.41 -0.95 -1.86
CA SER A 33 -24.52 0.10 -1.39
C SER A 33 -23.08 -0.41 -1.32
N GLY A 34 -22.11 0.50 -1.28
CA GLY A 34 -20.71 0.14 -1.26
C GLY A 34 -19.81 1.35 -1.43
N VAL A 35 -18.51 1.10 -1.34
CA VAL A 35 -17.48 2.10 -1.57
C VAL A 35 -16.53 1.53 -2.60
N SER A 36 -16.43 2.20 -3.75
CA SER A 36 -15.42 1.87 -4.76
C SER A 36 -14.23 2.83 -4.69
N GLY A 37 -13.12 2.41 -5.29
CA GLY A 37 -11.93 3.26 -5.36
C GLY A 37 -11.23 3.41 -4.01
N GLN A 38 -11.32 2.40 -3.15
CA GLN A 38 -10.54 2.37 -1.93
C GLN A 38 -9.15 1.82 -2.22
N TRP A 39 -8.20 2.16 -1.36
CA TRP A 39 -6.85 1.63 -1.41
C TRP A 39 -6.49 1.08 -0.05
N MET A 40 -5.96 -0.14 -0.03
CA MET A 40 -5.50 -0.81 1.19
C MET A 40 -4.06 -1.23 1.06
N ILE A 41 -3.36 -1.27 2.19
CA ILE A 41 -2.01 -1.80 2.28
C ILE A 41 -1.94 -2.98 3.25
N PHE A 42 -1.13 -3.97 2.89
CA PHE A 42 -0.88 -5.15 3.72
C PHE A 42 0.59 -5.54 3.63
N GLU A 43 1.16 -6.15 4.66
CA GLU A 43 2.56 -6.60 4.64
C GLU A 43 2.78 -7.77 3.65
N ALA A 44 1.75 -8.58 3.45
CA ALA A 44 1.68 -9.68 2.50
C ALA A 44 0.22 -9.89 2.06
N GLU A 45 -0.06 -10.95 1.32
CA GLU A 45 -1.44 -11.35 0.98
C GLU A 45 -2.31 -11.41 2.26
N PRO A 46 -3.43 -10.65 2.31
CA PRO A 46 -4.26 -10.57 3.51
C PRO A 46 -5.13 -11.82 3.68
N ASP A 47 -5.38 -12.20 4.94
CA ASP A 47 -6.53 -13.06 5.24
C ASP A 47 -7.85 -12.26 5.21
N CYS A 48 -8.99 -12.94 5.33
CA CYS A 48 -10.28 -12.26 5.26
C CYS A 48 -10.59 -11.36 6.46
N ASP A 49 -9.98 -11.56 7.62
CA ASP A 49 -10.17 -10.64 8.74
C ASP A 49 -9.40 -9.34 8.50
N GLN A 50 -8.21 -9.41 7.90
CA GLN A 50 -7.46 -8.23 7.45
C GLN A 50 -8.17 -7.52 6.29
N ALA A 51 -8.61 -8.27 5.28
CA ALA A 51 -9.29 -7.73 4.11
C ALA A 51 -10.63 -7.04 4.45
N LEU A 52 -11.35 -7.53 5.47
CA LEU A 52 -12.58 -6.92 5.99
C LEU A 52 -12.32 -5.82 7.05
N GLY A 53 -11.06 -5.45 7.30
CA GLY A 53 -10.73 -4.34 8.18
C GLY A 53 -10.88 -4.63 9.68
N LYS A 54 -10.80 -5.91 10.10
CA LYS A 54 -10.96 -6.31 11.51
C LYS A 54 -9.65 -6.24 12.30
N ARG A 55 -8.50 -6.33 11.63
CA ARG A 55 -7.16 -6.20 12.22
C ARG A 55 -6.12 -5.86 11.14
N ASP A 56 -5.00 -5.28 11.57
CA ASP A 56 -3.76 -5.16 10.78
C ASP A 56 -3.95 -4.65 9.34
N SER A 57 -4.88 -3.72 9.17
CA SER A 57 -5.28 -3.17 7.87
C SER A 57 -5.29 -1.65 7.93
N PHE A 58 -4.84 -1.01 6.86
CA PHE A 58 -4.94 0.43 6.68
C PHE A 58 -5.62 0.73 5.35
N ARG A 59 -6.60 1.64 5.35
CA ARG A 59 -7.37 2.02 4.16
C ARG A 59 -7.43 3.53 3.99
N VAL A 60 -7.39 3.96 2.74
CA VAL A 60 -7.65 5.34 2.32
C VAL A 60 -8.49 5.34 1.04
N LEU A 61 -9.04 6.49 0.68
CA LEU A 61 -9.82 6.66 -0.54
C LEU A 61 -8.94 7.13 -1.70
N ALA A 62 -9.37 6.83 -2.93
CA ALA A 62 -8.91 7.54 -4.10
C ALA A 62 -9.31 9.02 -3.99
N GLN A 63 -8.42 9.91 -4.40
CA GLN A 63 -8.64 11.36 -4.42
C GLN A 63 -8.12 11.95 -5.73
N ASP A 64 -8.60 13.15 -6.06
CA ASP A 64 -8.05 13.95 -7.17
C ASP A 64 -6.75 14.66 -6.75
N ASP A 65 -6.60 14.93 -5.45
CA ASP A 65 -5.44 15.57 -4.82
C ASP A 65 -5.27 15.07 -3.38
N VAL A 66 -4.02 14.89 -2.97
CA VAL A 66 -3.61 14.44 -1.63
C VAL A 66 -2.56 15.36 -0.99
N SER A 67 -2.39 16.56 -1.55
CA SER A 67 -1.48 17.59 -1.03
C SER A 67 -1.82 18.03 0.40
N ASP A 68 -3.11 18.14 0.72
CA ASP A 68 -3.64 18.59 2.01
C ASP A 68 -4.47 17.53 2.74
N GLY A 69 -4.45 16.27 2.28
CA GLY A 69 -5.26 15.19 2.85
C GLY A 69 -4.77 13.78 2.52
N SER A 70 -5.18 12.81 3.33
CA SER A 70 -4.81 11.40 3.11
C SER A 70 -5.64 10.74 2.01
N GLY A 71 -4.98 9.94 1.18
CA GLY A 71 -5.59 9.33 0.01
C GLY A 71 -4.57 8.74 -0.95
N VAL A 72 -5.09 8.31 -2.10
CA VAL A 72 -4.28 7.91 -3.25
C VAL A 72 -4.76 8.63 -4.50
N VAL A 73 -3.87 9.37 -5.17
CA VAL A 73 -4.06 9.80 -6.56
C VAL A 73 -3.44 8.73 -7.45
N CYS A 74 -4.16 8.32 -8.50
CA CYS A 74 -3.67 7.32 -9.44
C CYS A 74 -4.00 7.72 -10.87
N GLU A 75 -3.02 7.59 -11.76
CA GLU A 75 -3.12 8.01 -13.16
C GLU A 75 -2.51 6.98 -14.13
N PRO A 76 -3.15 6.73 -15.29
CA PRO A 76 -4.45 7.28 -15.70
C PRO A 76 -5.59 6.58 -14.95
N VAL A 77 -6.64 7.34 -14.62
CA VAL A 77 -7.75 6.91 -13.74
C VAL A 77 -8.37 5.57 -14.17
N ASN A 78 -8.47 5.28 -15.48
CA ASN A 78 -9.05 4.02 -15.97
C ASN A 78 -8.23 2.76 -15.61
N GLN A 79 -6.98 2.90 -15.19
CA GLN A 79 -6.14 1.80 -14.72
C GLN A 79 -6.17 1.63 -13.20
N CYS A 80 -6.87 2.53 -12.49
CA CYS A 80 -6.86 2.67 -11.04
C CYS A 80 -8.08 2.04 -10.36
N TYR A 81 -8.69 1.05 -11.02
CA TYR A 81 -9.84 0.30 -10.55
C TYR A 81 -9.55 -1.20 -10.58
N TYR A 82 -10.44 -2.01 -10.00
CA TYR A 82 -10.31 -3.46 -9.95
C TYR A 82 -10.01 -4.11 -11.32
N TYR A 83 -10.54 -3.58 -12.41
CA TYR A 83 -10.27 -4.12 -13.76
C TYR A 83 -9.06 -3.49 -14.48
N GLY A 84 -8.40 -2.50 -13.87
CA GLY A 84 -7.24 -1.82 -14.43
C GLY A 84 -6.00 -2.71 -14.50
N ASN A 85 -5.08 -2.40 -15.43
CA ASN A 85 -3.79 -3.08 -15.54
C ASN A 85 -2.72 -2.26 -14.79
N PRO A 86 -2.15 -2.77 -13.68
CA PRO A 86 -1.15 -2.04 -12.92
C PRO A 86 0.08 -1.63 -13.75
N SER A 87 0.43 -2.42 -14.77
CA SER A 87 1.54 -2.10 -15.68
C SER A 87 1.31 -0.86 -16.54
N GLU A 88 0.05 -0.40 -16.68
CA GLU A 88 -0.32 0.79 -17.45
C GLU A 88 -0.51 2.05 -16.59
N ILE A 89 -0.31 1.93 -15.27
CA ILE A 89 -0.32 3.08 -14.36
C ILE A 89 0.96 3.88 -14.56
N ASN A 90 0.81 5.19 -14.79
CA ASN A 90 1.90 6.13 -14.99
C ASN A 90 2.36 6.78 -13.69
N ARG A 91 1.43 7.07 -12.77
CA ARG A 91 1.70 7.71 -11.49
C ARG A 91 0.78 7.18 -10.40
N ILE A 92 1.33 7.02 -9.21
CA ILE A 92 0.56 6.95 -7.96
C ILE A 92 1.18 7.93 -6.97
N GLU A 93 0.37 8.80 -6.38
CA GLU A 93 0.73 9.60 -5.22
C GLU A 93 -0.08 9.10 -4.02
N MET A 94 0.61 8.74 -2.95
CA MET A 94 0.05 8.19 -1.72
C MET A 94 0.34 9.15 -0.58
N ASN A 95 -0.68 9.56 0.15
CA ASN A 95 -0.53 10.21 1.44
C ASN A 95 -1.28 9.37 2.48
N PHE A 96 -0.53 8.65 3.31
CA PHE A 96 -1.12 7.78 4.33
C PHE A 96 -1.21 8.42 5.71
N ASN A 97 -0.77 9.66 5.88
CA ASN A 97 -0.93 10.38 7.15
C ASN A 97 -0.76 11.88 6.94
N ASN A 98 -1.87 12.62 7.05
CA ASN A 98 -1.85 14.07 6.88
C ASN A 98 -1.20 14.83 8.04
N ASP A 99 -1.05 14.20 9.21
CA ASP A 99 -0.40 14.81 10.37
C ASP A 99 1.14 14.70 10.29
N ASP A 100 1.66 13.75 9.51
CA ASP A 100 3.10 13.57 9.25
C ASP A 100 3.38 13.21 7.77
N PRO A 101 3.05 14.11 6.82
CA PRO A 101 3.19 13.84 5.40
C PRO A 101 4.67 13.72 4.99
N ALA A 102 5.59 14.37 5.69
CA ALA A 102 7.03 14.23 5.45
C ALA A 102 7.50 12.77 5.56
N LYS A 103 6.82 11.96 6.39
CA LYS A 103 7.12 10.55 6.58
C LYS A 103 6.26 9.61 5.73
N PHE A 104 5.01 9.96 5.44
CA PHE A 104 4.01 9.05 4.88
C PHE A 104 3.43 9.46 3.52
N HIS A 105 4.07 10.44 2.86
CA HIS A 105 3.67 10.94 1.54
C HIS A 105 4.74 10.63 0.49
N TRP A 106 4.36 9.84 -0.51
CA TRP A 106 5.25 9.48 -1.62
C TRP A 106 4.55 9.52 -2.96
N THR A 107 5.32 9.78 -4.01
CA THR A 107 4.88 9.57 -5.39
C THR A 107 5.78 8.58 -6.10
N ILE A 108 5.19 7.64 -6.83
CA ILE A 108 5.88 6.75 -7.76
C ILE A 108 5.49 7.08 -9.19
N TYR A 109 6.47 7.00 -10.09
CA TYR A 109 6.27 7.24 -11.52
C TYR A 109 6.84 6.11 -12.37
N LYS A 110 6.09 5.68 -13.39
CA LYS A 110 6.51 4.61 -14.32
C LYS A 110 7.80 4.94 -15.05
N ASP A 111 7.97 6.20 -15.46
CA ASP A 111 9.17 6.69 -16.16
C ASP A 111 10.38 6.89 -15.22
N ARG A 112 10.21 6.69 -13.91
CA ARG A 112 11.26 6.74 -12.88
C ARG A 112 11.39 5.42 -12.13
N ASN A 113 11.20 4.31 -12.83
CA ASN A 113 11.30 2.95 -12.29
C ASN A 113 10.44 2.70 -11.04
N PHE A 114 9.37 3.48 -10.85
CA PHE A 114 8.51 3.46 -9.67
C PHE A 114 9.28 3.65 -8.34
N ASP A 115 10.35 4.45 -8.35
CA ASP A 115 11.01 4.89 -7.11
C ASP A 115 10.01 5.65 -6.22
N MET A 116 10.01 5.36 -4.90
CA MET A 116 9.16 6.03 -3.92
C MET A 116 9.77 7.37 -3.53
N ILE A 117 9.33 8.43 -4.18
CA ILE A 117 9.88 9.78 -4.02
C ILE A 117 9.05 10.55 -2.99
N GLY A 118 9.70 11.03 -1.92
CA GLY A 118 9.05 11.85 -0.90
C GLY A 118 8.86 13.30 -1.32
N LEU A 119 8.16 14.10 -0.49
CA LEU A 119 7.95 15.54 -0.71
C LEU A 119 9.25 16.36 -0.78
N ASP A 120 10.33 15.85 -0.18
CA ASP A 120 11.66 16.46 -0.20
C ASP A 120 12.49 16.06 -1.44
N GLY A 121 11.94 15.22 -2.32
CA GLY A 121 12.59 14.72 -3.52
C GLY A 121 13.55 13.55 -3.29
N ASN A 122 13.70 13.06 -2.05
CA ASN A 122 14.53 11.89 -1.76
C ASN A 122 13.78 10.58 -2.06
N VAL A 123 14.56 9.53 -2.33
CA VAL A 123 14.03 8.18 -2.58
C VAL A 123 14.01 7.39 -1.27
N TYR A 124 12.84 6.90 -0.88
CA TYR A 124 12.62 6.14 0.35
C TYR A 124 12.40 4.65 0.12
N GLY A 125 12.39 4.22 -1.13
CA GLY A 125 12.06 2.86 -1.50
C GLY A 125 11.80 2.73 -2.99
N THR A 126 11.30 1.58 -3.39
CA THR A 126 10.89 1.31 -4.77
C THR A 126 9.64 0.45 -4.77
N CYS A 127 8.70 0.74 -5.66
CA CYS A 127 7.56 -0.12 -5.90
C CYS A 127 7.78 -0.92 -7.18
N ILE A 128 7.31 -2.16 -7.20
CA ILE A 128 7.30 -3.00 -8.37
C ILE A 128 5.85 -3.33 -8.72
N VAL A 129 5.54 -3.35 -10.01
CA VAL A 129 4.27 -3.88 -10.51
C VAL A 129 4.17 -5.34 -10.07
N PHE A 130 3.17 -5.66 -9.27
CA PHE A 130 3.10 -6.96 -8.59
C PHE A 130 1.67 -7.49 -8.55
N PRO A 131 1.04 -7.82 -9.69
CA PRO A 131 -0.30 -8.40 -9.70
C PRO A 131 -0.31 -9.89 -9.27
N GLY A 132 -1.48 -10.48 -9.07
CA GLY A 132 -1.68 -11.93 -9.06
C GLY A 132 -2.30 -12.54 -7.80
N ASP A 133 -2.25 -11.86 -6.67
CA ASP A 133 -2.82 -12.34 -5.39
C ASP A 133 -3.98 -11.43 -4.97
N ASP A 134 -5.01 -11.43 -5.81
CA ASP A 134 -6.27 -10.71 -5.58
C ASP A 134 -7.11 -11.47 -4.53
N PHE A 135 -7.86 -10.75 -3.70
CA PHE A 135 -8.71 -11.35 -2.68
C PHE A 135 -10.19 -11.06 -2.91
N GLN A 136 -11.04 -11.97 -2.43
CA GLN A 136 -12.48 -11.76 -2.31
C GLN A 136 -12.94 -12.32 -0.97
N CYS A 137 -13.35 -11.45 -0.07
CA CYS A 137 -13.78 -11.80 1.27
C CYS A 137 -15.19 -11.29 1.53
N SER A 138 -15.95 -12.01 2.36
CA SER A 138 -17.33 -11.64 2.69
C SER A 138 -17.71 -12.03 4.10
N GLU A 139 -18.57 -11.22 4.73
CA GLU A 139 -19.16 -11.49 6.04
C GLU A 139 -20.57 -10.90 6.09
N GLY A 140 -21.56 -11.75 6.33
CA GLY A 140 -22.96 -11.34 6.26
C GLY A 140 -23.32 -10.83 4.87
N THR A 141 -23.80 -9.59 4.79
CA THR A 141 -24.16 -8.95 3.51
C THR A 141 -23.01 -8.16 2.90
N TRP A 142 -21.91 -7.96 3.62
CA TRP A 142 -20.76 -7.16 3.19
C TRP A 142 -19.67 -8.03 2.54
N SER A 143 -18.98 -7.45 1.56
CA SER A 143 -17.87 -8.09 0.88
C SER A 143 -16.82 -7.07 0.44
N ASN A 144 -15.54 -7.44 0.53
CA ASN A 144 -14.43 -6.67 0.01
C ASN A 144 -13.73 -7.49 -1.07
N GLY A 145 -13.62 -6.93 -2.27
CA GLY A 145 -12.81 -7.44 -3.36
C GLY A 145 -11.59 -6.55 -3.54
N GLY A 146 -10.40 -7.13 -3.59
CA GLY A 146 -9.16 -6.37 -3.69
C GLY A 146 -8.24 -6.91 -4.76
N LYS A 147 -7.69 -6.02 -5.57
CA LYS A 147 -6.69 -6.33 -6.58
C LYS A 147 -5.32 -5.84 -6.19
N ARG A 148 -4.32 -6.72 -6.22
CA ARG A 148 -2.94 -6.31 -5.93
C ARG A 148 -2.37 -5.54 -7.10
N MET A 149 -1.92 -4.31 -6.83
CA MET A 149 -1.39 -3.40 -7.85
C MET A 149 0.14 -3.40 -7.81
N PHE A 150 0.71 -3.10 -6.64
CA PHE A 150 2.14 -2.93 -6.44
C PHE A 150 2.62 -3.62 -5.17
N ARG A 151 3.90 -3.98 -5.14
CA ARG A 151 4.65 -4.23 -3.91
C ARG A 151 5.68 -3.14 -3.74
N CYS A 152 5.66 -2.45 -2.61
CA CYS A 152 6.58 -1.37 -2.28
C CYS A 152 7.58 -1.84 -1.23
N LEU A 153 8.87 -1.73 -1.55
CA LEU A 153 10.00 -2.04 -0.66
C LEU A 153 10.48 -0.73 -0.03
N THR A 154 10.41 -0.64 1.28
CA THR A 154 10.61 0.60 2.06
C THR A 154 11.15 0.24 3.45
N PRO A 155 11.82 1.15 4.19
CA PRO A 155 12.14 0.91 5.60
C PRO A 155 10.91 0.90 6.51
N LEU A 156 9.73 1.32 6.03
CA LEU A 156 8.50 1.36 6.83
C LEU A 156 7.66 0.09 6.64
N THR A 157 7.22 -0.48 7.76
CA THR A 157 6.24 -1.57 7.78
C THR A 157 4.82 -1.04 7.66
N THR A 158 3.86 -1.90 7.31
CA THR A 158 2.43 -1.57 7.41
C THR A 158 2.04 -1.15 8.83
N GLN A 159 2.66 -1.74 9.85
CA GLN A 159 2.41 -1.38 11.26
C GLN A 159 2.94 0.01 11.61
N ASP A 160 4.06 0.46 11.03
CA ASP A 160 4.53 1.84 11.20
C ASP A 160 3.52 2.85 10.66
N ILE A 161 2.87 2.52 9.55
CA ILE A 161 1.83 3.35 8.92
C ILE A 161 0.56 3.37 9.78
N ILE A 162 0.11 2.21 10.26
CA ILE A 162 -1.04 2.10 11.17
C ILE A 162 -0.79 2.87 12.48
N ALA A 163 0.39 2.68 13.08
CA ALA A 163 0.77 3.36 14.31
C ALA A 163 0.89 4.87 14.12
N GLY A 164 1.39 5.33 12.96
CA GLY A 164 1.42 6.75 12.58
C GLY A 164 0.03 7.39 12.57
N ASN A 165 -1.01 6.60 12.31
CA ASN A 165 -2.42 7.03 12.31
C ASN A 165 -3.13 6.75 13.65
N GLY A 166 -2.38 6.66 14.76
CA GLY A 166 -2.92 6.46 16.10
C GLY A 166 -3.34 5.03 16.42
N GLY A 167 -2.91 4.04 15.61
CA GLY A 167 -3.21 2.62 15.82
C GLY A 167 -4.65 2.22 15.50
N GLY A 168 -5.49 3.17 15.10
CA GLY A 168 -6.81 2.90 14.57
C GLY A 168 -6.69 2.39 13.14
N MET A 169 -7.38 1.31 12.82
CA MET A 169 -7.65 0.94 11.42
C MET A 169 -8.50 2.08 10.84
N VAL A 170 -7.86 3.00 10.13
CA VAL A 170 -8.55 4.15 9.56
C VAL A 170 -9.50 3.61 8.50
N GLY A 171 -10.79 3.78 8.74
CA GLY A 171 -11.91 3.29 7.97
C GLY A 171 -13.18 3.70 8.71
N ARG A 172 -13.56 4.97 8.59
CA ARG A 172 -14.92 5.41 8.89
C ARG A 172 -15.71 5.51 7.61
#